data_AF-A0A812B7C3-F1
#
_entry.id   AF-A0A812B7C3-F1
#
_cell.length_a   1.000
_cell.length_b   1.000
_cell.length_c   1.000
_cell.angle_alpha   90.00
_cell.angle_beta   90.00
_cell.angle_gamma   90.00
#
_symmetry.space_group_name_H-M   'P 1'
#
loop_
_entity.id
_entity.type
_entity.pdbx_description
1 polymer ?
#
loop_
_entity_poly.entity_id
_entity_poly.type
_entity_poly.pdbx_seq_one_letter_code
_entity_poly.pdbx_strand_id
1 'polypeptide(L)'
;MGDVLSAVFYLHQAHQLRHFKRHHRTVQTALLSSSDNHGEARPICLILSLSQELDLTNCYLSIYLSIYLSIYLFIYLSICLYSRKCICWSLLIKLITLSIIYWTLTYSNPQEPNCYGTTIFITTLVLVHQSLGIPHLPVLNKAVIISGCDRGFGHALAVRLDQMGFKVFAGCLFKGGEGAEALKAKCSKRLHILQLDVTDPEQVDSAFITVKENLENYDLWGLVNNAGICYIGNSEMIPREDSLKIMDVNFRGPYLLTTKFLPLLRRNQGRIVNVSSNAGLAPVALMGLYCCSKSALFMYTEVLRTENERWGVKVSAVIPSGYKTGIIAYDKEKMAEKWWAQAPKVVQEDFGKAAFVIKSKAGDSDDMLSKDLSPVINAMVDGLLSANPKQIYYKGFLARSLPFLYFHLPRVLRGPVMGVLADWFEFHPACLEDDQS
;
A
#
# COMPACT_ATOMS: atom_id res chain seq x y z
N MET A 1 -28.41 -42.45 16.27
CA MET A 1 -26.95 -42.67 16.41
C MET A 1 -26.26 -41.57 17.23
N GLY A 2 -26.99 -40.88 18.12
CA GLY A 2 -26.43 -39.92 19.10
C GLY A 2 -26.44 -40.45 20.54
N ASP A 3 -27.34 -41.38 20.89
CA ASP A 3 -27.51 -41.84 22.29
C ASP A 3 -26.67 -43.07 22.68
N VAL A 4 -26.00 -43.73 21.73
CA VAL A 4 -25.12 -44.87 22.01
C VAL A 4 -23.70 -44.41 22.40
N LEU A 5 -23.23 -43.28 21.85
CA LEU A 5 -21.90 -42.74 22.16
C LEU A 5 -21.85 -42.03 23.53
N SER A 6 -22.95 -41.38 23.95
CA SER A 6 -23.04 -40.76 25.28
C SER A 6 -23.09 -41.79 26.41
N ALA A 7 -23.76 -42.92 26.17
CA ALA A 7 -23.82 -44.05 27.12
C ALA A 7 -22.46 -44.76 27.27
N VAL A 8 -21.70 -44.93 26.19
CA VAL A 8 -20.33 -45.51 26.24
C VAL A 8 -19.36 -44.57 26.97
N PHE A 9 -19.53 -43.25 26.85
CA PHE A 9 -18.71 -42.25 27.55
C PHE A 9 -18.95 -42.24 29.07
N TYR A 10 -20.21 -42.34 29.51
CA TYR A 10 -20.55 -42.40 30.93
C TYR A 10 -20.17 -43.74 31.58
N LEU A 11 -20.31 -44.87 30.86
CA LEU A 11 -19.90 -46.19 31.35
C LEU A 11 -18.37 -46.31 31.47
N HIS A 12 -17.60 -45.67 30.59
CA HIS A 12 -16.14 -45.66 30.68
C HIS A 12 -15.65 -44.80 31.87
N GLN A 13 -16.26 -43.64 32.12
CA GLN A 13 -15.95 -42.82 33.32
C GLN A 13 -16.34 -43.51 34.63
N ALA A 14 -17.49 -44.20 34.68
CA ALA A 14 -17.93 -44.93 35.88
C ALA A 14 -17.05 -46.16 36.18
N HIS A 15 -16.48 -46.82 35.16
CA HIS A 15 -15.57 -47.96 35.32
C HIS A 15 -14.19 -47.53 35.84
N GLN A 16 -13.67 -46.38 35.40
CA GLN A 16 -12.41 -45.79 35.88
C GLN A 16 -12.52 -45.31 37.35
N LEU A 17 -13.64 -44.69 37.74
CA LEU A 17 -13.89 -44.24 39.11
C LEU A 17 -14.08 -45.40 40.13
N ARG A 18 -14.61 -46.56 39.69
CA ARG A 18 -14.73 -47.76 40.53
C ARG A 18 -13.40 -48.48 40.74
N HIS A 19 -12.51 -48.48 39.75
CA HIS A 19 -11.13 -48.99 39.91
C HIS A 19 -10.29 -48.11 40.84
N PHE A 20 -10.47 -46.80 40.79
CA PHE A 20 -9.77 -45.84 41.66
C PHE A 20 -10.20 -45.96 43.15
N LYS A 21 -11.50 -46.13 43.45
CA LYS A 21 -11.99 -46.32 44.83
C LYS A 21 -11.61 -47.68 45.44
N ARG A 22 -11.41 -48.72 44.64
CA ARG A 22 -11.05 -50.08 45.12
C ARG A 22 -9.54 -50.21 45.41
N HIS A 23 -8.68 -49.47 44.70
CA HIS A 23 -7.25 -49.38 45.02
C HIS A 23 -6.95 -48.44 46.20
N HIS A 24 -7.74 -47.37 46.38
CA HIS A 24 -7.51 -46.43 47.48
C HIS A 24 -7.86 -47.03 48.86
N ARG A 25 -8.88 -47.90 48.98
CA ARG A 25 -9.18 -48.58 50.25
C ARG A 25 -8.12 -49.62 50.64
N THR A 26 -7.57 -50.36 49.68
CA THR A 26 -6.53 -51.38 49.94
C THR A 26 -5.22 -50.75 50.39
N VAL A 27 -4.84 -49.60 49.81
CA VAL A 27 -3.61 -48.86 50.17
C VAL A 27 -3.77 -48.11 51.50
N GLN A 28 -4.96 -47.57 51.78
CA GLN A 28 -5.23 -46.85 53.03
C GLN A 28 -5.35 -47.80 54.24
N THR A 29 -5.80 -49.04 54.06
CA THR A 29 -5.83 -50.07 55.13
C THR A 29 -4.44 -50.68 55.38
N ALA A 30 -3.58 -50.79 54.36
CA ALA A 30 -2.20 -51.27 54.48
C ALA A 30 -1.24 -50.26 55.13
N LEU A 31 -1.54 -48.96 55.01
CA LEU A 31 -0.75 -47.88 55.62
C LEU A 31 -1.20 -47.54 57.06
N LEU A 32 -2.40 -47.95 57.49
CA LEU A 32 -2.90 -47.74 58.86
C LEU A 32 -2.60 -48.90 59.83
N SER A 33 -2.09 -50.05 59.35
CA SER A 33 -1.69 -51.18 60.19
C SER A 33 -0.18 -51.30 60.41
N SER A 34 0.62 -50.34 59.94
CA SER A 34 2.09 -50.43 59.93
C SER A 34 2.82 -49.23 60.53
N SER A 35 2.13 -48.36 61.27
CA SER A 35 2.77 -47.24 61.99
C SER A 35 2.36 -47.17 63.46
N ASP A 36 2.43 -48.30 64.16
CA ASP A 36 2.79 -48.29 65.57
C ASP A 36 4.30 -48.57 65.66
N ASN A 37 5.00 -47.66 66.32
CA ASN A 37 6.44 -47.63 66.65
C ASN A 37 7.43 -47.10 65.59
N HIS A 38 7.89 -45.88 65.90
CA HIS A 38 9.17 -45.23 65.59
C HIS A 38 9.48 -44.74 64.16
N GLY A 39 9.64 -43.40 64.05
CA GLY A 39 10.68 -42.76 63.22
C GLY A 39 10.28 -42.20 61.85
N GLU A 40 10.24 -40.85 61.75
CA GLU A 40 10.47 -39.97 60.57
C GLU A 40 9.79 -40.26 59.20
N ALA A 41 8.90 -39.36 58.74
CA ALA A 41 9.00 -38.60 57.46
C ALA A 41 7.68 -37.91 56.96
N ARG A 42 7.77 -36.58 56.77
CA ARG A 42 7.23 -35.72 55.67
C ARG A 42 5.75 -35.24 55.61
N PRO A 43 5.54 -33.92 55.83
CA PRO A 43 4.44 -33.11 55.26
C PRO A 43 4.69 -32.57 53.84
N ILE A 44 5.86 -32.83 53.24
CA ILE A 44 6.30 -32.22 51.96
C ILE A 44 5.66 -32.87 50.71
N CYS A 45 5.23 -34.14 50.79
CA CYS A 45 4.64 -34.82 49.63
C CYS A 45 3.23 -34.35 49.28
N LEU A 46 2.45 -33.83 50.24
CA LEU A 46 1.06 -33.42 50.01
C LEU A 46 0.94 -32.05 49.32
N ILE A 47 1.92 -31.15 49.54
CA ILE A 47 1.95 -29.81 48.90
C ILE A 47 2.44 -29.91 47.45
N LEU A 48 3.38 -30.83 47.16
CA LEU A 48 3.86 -31.06 45.79
C LEU A 48 2.80 -31.73 44.89
N SER A 49 1.98 -32.63 45.43
CA SER A 49 0.90 -33.27 44.65
C SER A 49 -0.23 -32.31 44.30
N LEU A 50 -0.57 -31.37 45.19
CA LEU A 50 -1.61 -30.36 44.94
C LEU A 50 -1.15 -29.27 43.96
N SER A 51 0.15 -28.93 43.89
CA SER A 51 0.64 -27.94 42.91
C SER A 51 0.70 -28.50 41.47
N GLN A 52 0.97 -29.80 41.31
CA GLN A 52 1.01 -30.44 39.97
C GLN A 52 -0.37 -30.58 39.33
N GLU A 53 -1.44 -30.82 40.12
CA GLU A 53 -2.80 -30.94 39.59
C GLU A 53 -3.38 -29.58 39.11
N LEU A 54 -2.98 -28.46 39.71
CA LEU A 54 -3.40 -27.12 39.28
C LEU A 54 -2.72 -26.65 37.99
N ASP A 55 -1.45 -27.01 37.77
CA ASP A 55 -0.72 -26.66 36.54
C ASP A 55 -1.18 -27.50 35.34
N LEU A 56 -1.42 -28.80 35.53
CA LEU A 56 -1.91 -29.68 34.46
C LEU A 56 -3.28 -29.22 33.96
N THR A 57 -4.19 -28.80 34.85
CA THR A 57 -5.54 -28.39 34.46
C THR A 57 -5.54 -27.10 33.63
N ASN A 58 -4.66 -26.13 33.94
CA ASN A 58 -4.45 -24.93 33.13
C ASN A 58 -3.77 -25.25 31.78
N CYS A 59 -2.84 -26.20 31.77
CA CYS A 59 -2.17 -26.63 30.55
C CYS A 59 -3.14 -27.36 29.61
N TYR A 60 -3.98 -28.25 30.14
CA TYR A 60 -5.06 -28.87 29.38
C TYR A 60 -6.06 -27.83 28.88
N LEU A 61 -6.49 -26.88 29.71
CA LEU A 61 -7.43 -25.83 29.29
C LEU A 61 -6.84 -24.97 28.16
N SER A 62 -5.54 -24.63 28.22
CA SER A 62 -4.82 -23.92 27.16
C SER A 62 -4.74 -24.73 25.85
N ILE A 63 -4.42 -26.03 25.94
CA ILE A 63 -4.39 -26.94 24.79
C ILE A 63 -5.79 -27.09 24.17
N TYR A 64 -6.81 -27.30 25.00
CA TYR A 64 -8.20 -27.40 24.55
C TYR A 64 -8.69 -26.09 23.92
N LEU A 65 -8.36 -24.93 24.48
CA LEU A 65 -8.71 -23.62 23.91
C LEU A 65 -7.98 -23.37 22.58
N SER A 66 -6.70 -23.75 22.48
CA SER A 66 -5.90 -23.67 21.25
C SER A 66 -6.46 -24.56 20.14
N ILE A 67 -6.82 -25.80 20.46
CA ILE A 67 -7.46 -26.74 19.52
C ILE A 67 -8.83 -26.19 19.10
N TYR A 68 -9.63 -25.70 20.05
CA TYR A 68 -10.95 -25.16 19.79
C TYR A 68 -10.90 -23.90 18.90
N LEU A 69 -9.98 -22.97 19.18
CA LEU A 69 -9.73 -21.78 18.34
C LEU A 69 -9.23 -22.17 16.94
N SER A 70 -8.39 -23.19 16.83
CA SER A 70 -7.88 -23.69 15.55
C SER A 70 -8.99 -24.33 14.70
N ILE A 71 -9.87 -25.12 15.31
CA ILE A 71 -11.03 -25.72 14.66
C ILE A 71 -12.04 -24.63 14.25
N TYR A 72 -12.32 -23.68 15.14
CA TYR A 72 -13.26 -22.59 14.85
C TYR A 72 -12.73 -21.69 13.71
N LEU A 73 -11.42 -21.42 13.70
CA LEU A 73 -10.77 -20.68 12.62
C LEU A 73 -10.76 -21.49 11.31
N PHE A 74 -10.52 -22.80 11.36
CA PHE A 74 -10.61 -23.67 10.17
C PHE A 74 -12.01 -23.64 9.58
N ILE A 75 -13.06 -23.71 10.42
CA ILE A 75 -14.45 -23.63 10.00
C ILE A 75 -14.77 -22.23 9.46
N TYR A 76 -14.39 -21.16 10.14
CA TYR A 76 -14.61 -19.78 9.70
C TYR A 76 -13.93 -19.49 8.36
N LEU A 77 -12.66 -19.87 8.22
CA LEU A 77 -11.91 -19.75 6.97
C LEU A 77 -12.50 -20.65 5.88
N SER A 78 -12.94 -21.87 6.20
CA SER A 78 -13.61 -22.75 5.23
C SER A 78 -14.94 -22.15 4.74
N ILE A 79 -15.70 -21.48 5.61
CA ILE A 79 -16.92 -20.75 5.23
C ILE A 79 -16.57 -19.52 4.36
N CYS A 80 -15.55 -18.74 4.74
CA CYS A 80 -15.06 -17.63 3.92
C CYS A 80 -14.55 -18.08 2.55
N LEU A 81 -13.86 -19.23 2.49
CA LEU A 81 -13.34 -19.85 1.26
C LEU A 81 -14.47 -20.45 0.41
N TYR A 82 -15.47 -21.08 1.01
CA TYR A 82 -16.63 -21.64 0.31
C TYR A 82 -17.47 -20.55 -0.37
N SER A 83 -17.58 -19.37 0.25
CA SER A 83 -18.30 -18.23 -0.31
C SER A 83 -17.62 -17.56 -1.52
N ARG A 84 -16.33 -17.83 -1.77
CA ARG A 84 -15.55 -17.18 -2.84
C ARG A 84 -14.95 -18.24 -3.78
N LYS A 85 -15.57 -18.40 -4.96
CA LYS A 85 -15.31 -19.44 -5.98
C LYS A 85 -13.88 -19.55 -6.56
N CYS A 86 -12.84 -18.93 -6.01
CA CYS A 86 -11.47 -19.07 -6.53
C CYS A 86 -10.45 -19.13 -5.39
N ILE A 87 -10.00 -20.33 -5.04
CA ILE A 87 -8.90 -20.54 -4.09
C ILE A 87 -7.57 -20.50 -4.87
N CYS A 88 -6.65 -19.61 -4.47
CA CYS A 88 -5.25 -19.72 -4.88
C CYS A 88 -4.61 -20.85 -4.06
N TRP A 89 -4.37 -22.00 -4.67
CA TRP A 89 -3.78 -23.19 -4.04
C TRP A 89 -2.49 -22.92 -3.25
N SER A 90 -1.72 -21.90 -3.64
CA SER A 90 -0.50 -21.51 -2.92
C SER A 90 -0.77 -20.95 -1.51
N LEU A 91 -1.96 -20.37 -1.27
CA LEU A 91 -2.34 -19.80 0.03
C LEU A 91 -2.78 -20.90 1.01
N LEU A 92 -3.52 -21.88 0.51
CA LEU A 92 -3.96 -23.04 1.29
C LEU A 92 -2.76 -23.87 1.76
N ILE A 93 -1.78 -24.10 0.87
CA ILE A 93 -0.56 -24.84 1.21
C ILE A 93 0.23 -24.11 2.30
N LYS A 94 0.42 -22.78 2.18
CA LYS A 94 1.14 -21.99 3.20
C LYS A 94 0.47 -22.04 4.56
N LEU A 95 -0.87 -21.96 4.60
CA LEU A 95 -1.65 -22.05 5.84
C LEU A 95 -1.55 -23.43 6.52
N ILE A 96 -1.58 -24.51 5.74
CA ILE A 96 -1.40 -25.89 6.24
C ILE A 96 0.02 -26.05 6.81
N THR A 97 1.04 -25.63 6.07
CA THR A 97 2.44 -25.72 6.53
C THR A 97 2.67 -24.92 7.81
N LEU A 98 2.08 -23.73 7.93
CA LEU A 98 2.21 -22.87 9.12
C LEU A 98 1.46 -23.43 10.35
N SER A 99 0.34 -24.10 10.12
CA SER A 99 -0.40 -24.80 11.19
C SER A 99 0.39 -26.00 11.71
N ILE A 100 1.10 -26.72 10.83
CA ILE A 100 1.99 -27.83 11.20
C ILE A 100 3.21 -27.31 11.97
N ILE A 101 3.81 -26.19 11.55
CA ILE A 101 4.95 -25.56 12.23
C ILE A 101 4.55 -25.05 13.63
N TYR A 102 3.38 -24.39 13.73
CA TYR A 102 2.85 -23.96 15.03
C TYR A 102 2.66 -25.16 15.97
N TRP A 103 2.00 -26.21 15.49
CA TRP A 103 1.74 -27.42 16.27
C TRP A 103 3.03 -28.10 16.75
N THR A 104 4.03 -28.27 15.87
CA THR A 104 5.33 -28.88 16.22
C THR A 104 6.11 -28.03 17.22
N LEU A 105 6.11 -26.71 17.09
CA LEU A 105 6.80 -25.83 18.04
C LEU A 105 6.11 -25.81 19.42
N THR A 106 4.77 -25.81 19.48
CA THR A 106 4.05 -25.93 20.77
C THR A 106 4.21 -27.29 21.44
N TYR A 107 4.36 -28.39 20.68
CA TYR A 107 4.49 -29.73 21.25
C TYR A 107 5.90 -29.99 21.85
N SER A 108 6.91 -29.23 21.42
CA SER A 108 8.30 -29.47 21.78
C SER A 108 8.70 -28.99 23.18
N ASN A 109 7.92 -28.13 23.83
CA ASN A 109 8.20 -27.67 25.19
C ASN A 109 6.91 -27.32 25.97
N PRO A 110 6.34 -28.26 26.76
CA PRO A 110 5.06 -28.08 27.45
C PRO A 110 5.08 -27.10 28.63
N GLN A 111 6.27 -26.69 29.08
CA GLN A 111 6.43 -25.91 30.34
C GLN A 111 6.48 -24.39 30.14
N GLU A 112 6.57 -23.89 28.91
CA GLU A 112 6.51 -22.45 28.64
C GLU A 112 5.51 -22.12 27.51
N PRO A 113 4.58 -21.16 27.70
CA PRO A 113 3.69 -20.73 26.64
C PRO A 113 4.51 -20.12 25.51
N ASN A 114 4.63 -20.85 24.40
CA ASN A 114 5.50 -20.53 23.28
C ASN A 114 5.03 -19.28 22.52
N CYS A 115 5.40 -18.10 23.03
CA CYS A 115 5.14 -16.78 22.45
C CYS A 115 5.57 -16.66 20.98
N TYR A 116 6.57 -17.43 20.55
CA TYR A 116 7.02 -17.54 19.17
C TYR A 116 5.95 -18.14 18.24
N GLY A 117 5.26 -19.19 18.68
CA GLY A 117 4.18 -19.81 17.91
C GLY A 117 3.04 -18.83 17.68
N THR A 118 2.60 -18.15 18.74
CA THR A 118 1.54 -17.14 18.66
C THR A 118 1.94 -15.96 17.78
N THR A 119 3.19 -15.52 17.84
CA THR A 119 3.72 -14.44 17.00
C THR A 119 3.74 -14.83 15.52
N ILE A 120 4.22 -16.04 15.19
CA ILE A 120 4.21 -16.56 13.81
C ILE A 120 2.78 -16.69 13.30
N PHE A 121 1.86 -17.17 14.14
CA PHE A 121 0.46 -17.33 13.79
C PHE A 121 -0.25 -15.99 13.53
N ILE A 122 -0.11 -15.01 14.42
CA ILE A 122 -0.66 -13.66 14.23
C ILE A 122 -0.05 -12.99 13.00
N THR A 123 1.27 -13.09 12.82
CA THR A 123 1.95 -12.54 11.64
C THR A 123 1.42 -13.18 10.36
N THR A 124 1.22 -14.50 10.37
CA THR A 124 0.65 -15.25 9.24
C THR A 124 -0.79 -14.82 8.97
N LEU A 125 -1.63 -14.66 9.99
CA LEU A 125 -3.00 -14.17 9.82
C LEU A 125 -3.03 -12.76 9.21
N VAL A 126 -2.12 -11.88 9.64
CA VAL A 126 -1.98 -10.54 9.05
C VAL A 126 -1.56 -10.64 7.59
N LEU A 127 -0.57 -11.48 7.25
CA LEU A 127 -0.11 -11.69 5.87
C LEU A 127 -1.19 -12.34 4.98
N VAL A 128 -1.97 -13.26 5.54
CA VAL A 128 -3.09 -13.93 4.85
C VAL A 128 -4.24 -12.96 4.65
N HIS A 129 -4.61 -12.18 5.66
CA HIS A 129 -5.61 -11.12 5.53
C HIS A 129 -5.19 -10.07 4.49
N GLN A 130 -3.91 -9.68 4.48
CA GLN A 130 -3.36 -8.77 3.47
C GLN A 130 -3.34 -9.36 2.06
N SER A 131 -3.29 -10.69 1.92
CA SER A 131 -3.29 -11.38 0.61
C SER A 131 -4.70 -11.78 0.14
N LEU A 132 -5.67 -11.90 1.05
CA LEU A 132 -7.11 -12.15 0.78
C LEU A 132 -7.84 -10.89 0.27
N GLY A 133 -7.28 -10.24 -0.76
CA GLY A 133 -7.72 -8.96 -1.34
C GLY A 133 -9.21 -8.62 -1.14
N ILE A 134 -9.46 -7.39 -0.66
CA ILE A 134 -10.83 -6.88 -0.47
C ILE A 134 -11.51 -6.86 -1.84
N PRO A 135 -12.72 -7.43 -1.99
CA PRO A 135 -13.40 -7.46 -3.27
C PRO A 135 -13.65 -6.03 -3.77
N HIS A 136 -13.40 -5.83 -5.06
CA HIS A 136 -13.70 -4.58 -5.76
C HIS A 136 -15.22 -4.40 -5.84
N LEU A 137 -15.66 -3.17 -5.59
CA LEU A 137 -17.02 -2.72 -5.78
C LEU A 137 -17.42 -2.86 -7.26
N PRO A 138 -18.71 -3.07 -7.57
CA PRO A 138 -19.16 -3.17 -8.95
C PRO A 138 -18.90 -1.86 -9.72
N VAL A 139 -18.65 -1.98 -11.03
CA VAL A 139 -18.38 -0.84 -11.94
C VAL A 139 -19.66 -0.22 -12.50
N LEU A 140 -20.78 -0.93 -12.44
CA LEU A 140 -22.04 -0.53 -13.08
C LEU A 140 -22.44 0.92 -12.75
N ASN A 141 -22.76 1.70 -13.78
CA ASN A 141 -23.20 3.09 -13.71
C ASN A 141 -22.21 4.06 -13.03
N LYS A 142 -20.90 3.76 -13.04
CA LYS A 142 -19.88 4.65 -12.49
C LYS A 142 -19.13 5.41 -13.57
N ALA A 143 -18.96 6.71 -13.36
CA ALA A 143 -18.15 7.58 -14.19
C ALA A 143 -16.86 8.01 -13.47
N VAL A 144 -15.76 8.15 -14.20
CA VAL A 144 -14.48 8.62 -13.67
C VAL A 144 -13.93 9.72 -14.57
N ILE A 145 -13.48 10.83 -13.97
CA ILE A 145 -12.68 11.85 -14.65
C ILE A 145 -11.20 11.65 -14.32
N ILE A 146 -10.35 11.74 -15.35
CA ILE A 146 -8.90 11.58 -15.24
C ILE A 146 -8.24 12.78 -15.91
N SER A 147 -7.32 13.46 -15.23
CA SER A 147 -6.49 14.51 -15.85
C SER A 147 -5.19 13.93 -16.43
N GLY A 148 -4.68 14.47 -17.54
CA GLY A 148 -3.37 14.10 -18.09
C GLY A 148 -3.41 12.76 -18.82
N CYS A 149 -4.37 12.59 -19.73
CA CYS A 149 -4.60 11.36 -20.49
C CYS A 149 -3.86 11.30 -21.83
N ASP A 150 -3.04 12.30 -22.16
CA ASP A 150 -2.29 12.35 -23.42
C ASP A 150 -1.29 11.18 -23.55
N ARG A 151 -0.71 10.71 -22.45
CA ARG A 151 0.26 9.59 -22.42
C ARG A 151 0.41 8.98 -21.01
N GLY A 152 1.27 7.97 -20.90
CA GLY A 152 1.70 7.41 -19.61
C GLY A 152 0.56 6.81 -18.79
N PHE A 153 0.56 7.07 -17.48
CA PHE A 153 -0.39 6.47 -16.54
C PHE A 153 -1.85 6.86 -16.81
N GLY A 154 -2.12 8.14 -17.11
CA GLY A 154 -3.48 8.62 -17.37
C GLY A 154 -4.09 7.98 -18.62
N HIS A 155 -3.31 7.87 -19.69
CA HIS A 155 -3.73 7.19 -20.93
C HIS A 155 -4.02 5.70 -20.69
N ALA A 156 -3.09 4.98 -20.06
CA ALA A 156 -3.26 3.56 -19.77
C ALA A 156 -4.42 3.29 -18.80
N LEU A 157 -4.63 4.17 -17.82
CA LEU A 157 -5.78 4.08 -16.92
C LEU A 157 -7.10 4.31 -17.65
N ALA A 158 -7.18 5.30 -18.54
CA ALA A 158 -8.39 5.61 -19.30
C ALA A 158 -8.84 4.39 -20.14
N VAL A 159 -7.89 3.76 -20.84
CA VAL A 159 -8.14 2.52 -21.59
C VAL A 159 -8.61 1.40 -20.66
N ARG A 160 -7.92 1.21 -19.53
CA ARG A 160 -8.25 0.15 -18.58
C ARG A 160 -9.64 0.30 -17.98
N LEU A 161 -10.04 1.51 -17.59
CA LEU A 161 -11.34 1.77 -16.98
C LEU A 161 -12.48 1.65 -17.99
N ASP A 162 -12.29 2.09 -19.25
CA ASP A 162 -13.29 1.91 -20.31
C ASP A 162 -13.55 0.41 -20.61
N GLN A 163 -12.48 -0.40 -20.65
CA GLN A 163 -12.56 -1.87 -20.78
C GLN A 163 -13.27 -2.54 -19.61
N MET A 164 -13.21 -1.95 -18.41
CA MET A 164 -13.92 -2.43 -17.22
C MET A 164 -15.40 -2.00 -17.19
N GLY A 165 -15.83 -1.12 -18.12
CA GLY A 165 -17.22 -0.67 -18.24
C GLY A 165 -17.53 0.67 -17.58
N PHE A 166 -16.52 1.43 -17.14
CA PHE A 166 -16.74 2.80 -16.67
C PHE A 166 -17.15 3.73 -17.82
N LYS A 167 -17.91 4.78 -17.50
CA LYS A 167 -17.91 6.01 -18.31
C LYS A 167 -16.67 6.81 -17.96
N VAL A 168 -15.83 7.11 -18.94
CA VAL A 168 -14.51 7.73 -18.70
C VAL A 168 -14.48 9.12 -19.32
N PHE A 169 -14.18 10.13 -18.51
CA PHE A 169 -13.90 11.48 -18.97
C PHE A 169 -12.39 11.70 -18.95
N ALA A 170 -11.76 11.54 -20.12
CA ALA A 170 -10.31 11.64 -20.29
C ALA A 170 -9.92 13.09 -20.60
N GLY A 171 -9.33 13.77 -19.64
CA GLY A 171 -8.79 15.12 -19.78
C GLY A 171 -7.42 15.09 -20.48
N CYS A 172 -7.37 15.67 -21.67
CA CYS A 172 -6.17 15.81 -22.49
C CYS A 172 -5.83 17.29 -22.68
N LEU A 173 -4.53 17.61 -22.73
CA LEU A 173 -4.09 18.99 -22.95
C LEU A 173 -4.48 19.49 -24.35
N PHE A 174 -4.58 18.59 -25.33
CA PHE A 174 -5.10 18.92 -26.65
C PHE A 174 -6.09 17.83 -27.11
N LYS A 175 -7.37 18.19 -27.28
CA LYS A 175 -8.45 17.26 -27.66
C LYS A 175 -8.25 16.57 -29.02
N GLY A 176 -7.46 17.18 -29.91
CA GLY A 176 -7.05 16.62 -31.20
C GLY A 176 -5.59 16.16 -31.26
N GLY A 177 -4.91 16.11 -30.11
CA GLY A 177 -3.54 15.60 -30.04
C GLY A 177 -3.45 14.09 -30.25
N GLU A 178 -2.26 13.59 -30.55
CA GLU A 178 -2.00 12.16 -30.82
C GLU A 178 -2.53 11.24 -29.71
N GLY A 179 -2.30 11.61 -28.45
CA GLY A 179 -2.78 10.85 -27.29
C GLY A 179 -4.30 10.75 -27.21
N ALA A 180 -5.01 11.84 -27.54
CA ALA A 180 -6.46 11.88 -27.58
C ALA A 180 -7.02 11.04 -28.74
N GLU A 181 -6.45 11.16 -29.94
CA GLU A 181 -6.86 10.34 -31.08
C GLU A 181 -6.60 8.84 -30.83
N ALA A 182 -5.48 8.50 -30.20
CA ALA A 182 -5.19 7.12 -29.80
C ALA A 182 -6.21 6.58 -28.78
N LEU A 183 -6.72 7.40 -27.86
CA LEU A 183 -7.81 7.00 -26.95
C LEU A 183 -9.12 6.79 -27.71
N LYS A 184 -9.49 7.70 -28.61
CA LYS A 184 -10.71 7.55 -29.44
C LYS A 184 -10.68 6.27 -30.26
N ALA A 185 -9.52 5.90 -30.81
CA ALA A 185 -9.36 4.71 -31.63
C ALA A 185 -9.43 3.39 -30.81
N LYS A 186 -8.98 3.40 -29.55
CA LYS A 186 -8.87 2.19 -28.71
C LYS A 186 -10.07 1.96 -27.79
N CYS A 187 -10.81 3.00 -27.44
CA CYS A 187 -11.85 2.95 -26.42
C CYS A 187 -13.26 2.98 -27.02
N SER A 188 -14.21 2.55 -26.21
CA SER A 188 -15.63 2.54 -26.56
C SER A 188 -16.24 3.95 -26.55
N LYS A 189 -17.51 4.05 -26.97
CA LYS A 189 -18.29 5.30 -26.90
C LYS A 189 -18.52 5.81 -25.47
N ARG A 190 -18.20 5.02 -24.43
CA ARG A 190 -18.26 5.47 -23.03
C ARG A 190 -17.08 6.34 -22.63
N LEU A 191 -16.01 6.40 -23.44
CA LEU A 191 -14.90 7.32 -23.22
C LEU A 191 -15.16 8.64 -23.96
N HIS A 192 -15.17 9.73 -23.19
CA HIS A 192 -15.31 11.09 -23.66
C HIS A 192 -14.00 11.84 -23.46
N ILE A 193 -13.50 12.48 -24.51
CA ILE A 193 -12.29 13.31 -24.41
C ILE A 193 -12.67 14.74 -24.07
N LEU A 194 -12.03 15.27 -23.03
CA LEU A 194 -12.15 16.64 -22.57
C LEU A 194 -10.88 17.41 -22.92
N GLN A 195 -11.05 18.61 -23.45
CA GLN A 195 -9.99 19.62 -23.51
C GLN A 195 -9.78 20.12 -22.08
N LEU A 196 -8.60 19.86 -21.49
CA LEU A 196 -8.33 20.17 -20.09
C LEU A 196 -6.85 20.49 -19.85
N ASP A 197 -6.53 21.78 -19.84
CA ASP A 197 -5.40 22.31 -19.08
C ASP A 197 -5.82 22.53 -17.62
N VAL A 198 -5.17 21.82 -16.70
CA VAL A 198 -5.49 21.90 -15.26
C VAL A 198 -5.09 23.25 -14.64
N THR A 199 -4.27 24.04 -15.32
CA THR A 199 -3.84 25.37 -14.88
C THR A 199 -4.80 26.48 -15.31
N ASP A 200 -5.71 26.18 -16.24
CA ASP A 200 -6.68 27.10 -16.80
C ASP A 200 -8.06 26.92 -16.13
N PRO A 201 -8.51 27.88 -15.29
CA PRO A 201 -9.81 27.79 -14.62
C PRO A 201 -10.99 27.71 -15.56
N GLU A 202 -10.93 28.34 -16.75
CA GLU A 202 -12.03 28.32 -17.72
C GLU A 202 -12.17 26.93 -18.34
N GLN A 203 -11.05 26.26 -18.62
CA GLN A 203 -11.08 24.87 -19.09
C GLN A 203 -11.55 23.90 -18.00
N VAL A 204 -11.16 24.10 -16.73
CA VAL A 204 -11.70 23.32 -15.61
C VAL A 204 -13.21 23.48 -15.49
N ASP A 205 -13.72 24.70 -15.66
CA ASP A 205 -15.15 25.00 -15.60
C ASP A 205 -15.92 24.40 -16.78
N SER A 206 -15.38 24.53 -17.99
CA SER A 206 -15.93 23.93 -19.20
C SER A 206 -15.96 22.39 -19.12
N ALA A 207 -14.88 21.78 -18.59
CA ALA A 207 -14.82 20.35 -18.33
C ALA A 207 -15.88 19.93 -17.30
N PHE A 208 -16.08 20.68 -16.22
CA PHE A 208 -17.11 20.40 -15.22
C PHE A 208 -18.53 20.42 -15.82
N ILE A 209 -18.86 21.44 -16.62
CA ILE A 209 -20.16 21.53 -17.31
C ILE A 209 -20.34 20.32 -18.23
N THR A 210 -19.34 20.05 -19.07
CA THR A 210 -19.37 18.92 -20.01
C THR A 210 -19.59 17.59 -19.29
N VAL A 211 -18.85 17.32 -18.20
CA VAL A 211 -19.04 16.10 -17.39
C VAL A 211 -20.47 16.04 -16.87
N LYS A 212 -20.95 17.11 -16.23
CA LYS A 212 -22.28 17.15 -15.62
C LYS A 212 -23.38 16.85 -16.63
N GLU A 213 -23.29 17.40 -17.84
CA GLU A 213 -24.27 17.20 -18.91
C GLU A 213 -24.21 15.79 -19.52
N ASN A 214 -23.04 15.15 -19.52
CA ASN A 214 -22.81 13.86 -20.15
C ASN A 214 -22.81 12.67 -19.15
N LEU A 215 -23.10 12.90 -17.86
CA LEU A 215 -23.21 11.83 -16.88
C LEU A 215 -24.39 10.90 -17.21
N GLU A 216 -25.53 11.45 -17.65
CA GLU A 216 -26.77 10.70 -17.89
C GLU A 216 -27.18 9.88 -16.65
N ASN A 217 -27.25 8.56 -16.77
CA ASN A 217 -27.58 7.63 -15.69
C ASN A 217 -26.35 7.16 -14.88
N TYR A 218 -25.19 7.79 -15.07
CA TYR A 218 -23.96 7.47 -14.35
C TYR A 218 -23.73 8.40 -13.18
N ASP A 219 -23.21 7.84 -12.09
CA ASP A 219 -22.73 8.61 -10.95
C ASP A 219 -21.27 8.99 -11.16
N LEU A 220 -20.93 10.27 -10.95
CA LEU A 220 -19.52 10.64 -10.86
C LEU A 220 -18.92 9.97 -9.62
N TRP A 221 -18.19 8.90 -9.86
CA TRP A 221 -17.64 8.01 -8.85
C TRP A 221 -16.20 8.34 -8.52
N GLY A 222 -15.39 8.72 -9.51
CA GLY A 222 -13.95 8.90 -9.33
C GLY A 222 -13.41 10.18 -9.94
N LEU A 223 -12.47 10.81 -9.25
CA LEU A 223 -11.54 11.80 -9.79
C LEU A 223 -10.11 11.27 -9.64
N VAL A 224 -9.37 11.22 -10.74
CA VAL A 224 -7.95 10.84 -10.75
C VAL A 224 -7.10 12.03 -11.18
N ASN A 225 -6.47 12.67 -10.20
CA ASN A 225 -5.51 13.74 -10.43
C ASN A 225 -4.15 13.12 -10.79
N ASN A 226 -3.91 13.00 -12.09
CA ASN A 226 -2.73 12.39 -12.68
C ASN A 226 -1.84 13.37 -13.47
N ALA A 227 -2.39 14.50 -13.94
CA ALA A 227 -1.62 15.47 -14.71
C ALA A 227 -0.39 15.93 -13.92
N GLY A 228 0.76 15.98 -14.60
CA GLY A 228 1.99 16.36 -13.95
C GLY A 228 3.13 16.60 -14.93
N ILE A 229 4.04 17.48 -14.54
CA ILE A 229 5.30 17.76 -15.23
C ILE A 229 6.46 17.64 -14.26
N CYS A 230 7.62 17.29 -14.79
CA CYS A 230 8.84 17.16 -14.02
C CYS A 230 9.99 17.89 -14.72
N TYR A 231 10.62 18.78 -13.97
CA TYR A 231 11.85 19.47 -14.37
C TYR A 231 13.00 18.96 -13.52
N ILE A 232 14.14 18.72 -14.19
CA ILE A 232 15.36 18.25 -13.55
C ILE A 232 16.42 19.32 -13.81
N GLY A 233 16.99 19.87 -12.76
CA GLY A 233 17.99 20.94 -12.78
C GLY A 233 18.13 21.60 -11.41
N ASN A 234 19.23 22.31 -11.19
CA ASN A 234 19.36 23.15 -10.00
C ASN A 234 18.33 24.27 -10.01
N SER A 235 17.81 24.62 -8.83
CA SER A 235 16.74 25.61 -8.69
C SER A 235 17.12 26.98 -9.27
N GLU A 236 18.40 27.35 -9.23
CA GLU A 236 18.92 28.62 -9.76
C GLU A 236 19.01 28.66 -11.29
N MET A 237 18.94 27.49 -11.94
CA MET A 237 19.02 27.34 -13.39
C MET A 237 17.65 27.29 -14.06
N ILE A 238 16.59 26.98 -13.31
CA ILE A 238 15.23 26.89 -13.85
C ILE A 238 14.61 28.30 -13.86
N PRO A 239 14.20 28.84 -15.01
CA PRO A 239 13.54 30.14 -15.08
C PRO A 239 12.33 30.21 -14.16
N ARG A 240 12.04 31.40 -13.62
CA ARG A 240 10.93 31.64 -12.70
C ARG A 240 9.58 31.16 -13.25
N GLU A 241 9.33 31.38 -14.54
CA GLU A 241 8.07 30.99 -15.19
C GLU A 241 7.87 29.47 -15.19
N ASP A 242 8.89 28.72 -15.57
CA ASP A 242 8.87 27.24 -15.54
C ASP A 242 8.78 26.73 -14.09
N SER A 243 9.43 27.43 -13.16
CA SER A 243 9.37 27.13 -11.71
C SER A 243 7.98 27.32 -11.11
N LEU A 244 7.20 28.29 -11.57
CA LEU A 244 5.81 28.46 -11.13
C LEU A 244 4.90 27.43 -11.81
N LYS A 245 5.15 27.15 -13.09
CA LYS A 245 4.37 26.20 -13.87
C LYS A 245 4.34 24.80 -13.25
N ILE A 246 5.45 24.31 -12.68
CA ILE A 246 5.46 22.99 -12.03
C ILE A 246 4.55 22.94 -10.79
N MET A 247 4.48 24.03 -10.01
CA MET A 247 3.53 24.15 -8.90
C MET A 247 2.09 24.26 -9.39
N ASP A 248 1.86 25.05 -10.44
CA ASP A 248 0.52 25.23 -11.02
C ASP A 248 -0.04 23.91 -11.56
N VAL A 249 0.76 23.14 -12.31
CA VAL A 249 0.31 21.85 -12.87
C VAL A 249 0.19 20.77 -11.79
N ASN A 250 1.22 20.56 -10.98
CA ASN A 250 1.31 19.39 -10.10
C ASN A 250 0.52 19.53 -8.79
N PHE A 251 0.21 20.76 -8.37
CA PHE A 251 -0.51 21.02 -7.12
C PHE A 251 -1.77 21.84 -7.32
N ARG A 252 -1.66 23.05 -7.89
CA ARG A 252 -2.83 23.94 -8.04
C ARG A 252 -3.89 23.31 -8.94
N GLY A 253 -3.50 22.64 -10.02
CA GLY A 253 -4.41 21.92 -10.92
C GLY A 253 -5.25 20.85 -10.21
N PRO A 254 -4.64 19.87 -9.53
CA PRO A 254 -5.35 18.94 -8.67
C PRO A 254 -6.26 19.61 -7.63
N TYR A 255 -5.81 20.72 -7.01
CA TYR A 255 -6.64 21.49 -6.09
C TYR A 255 -7.89 22.07 -6.77
N LEU A 256 -7.75 22.71 -7.94
CA LEU A 256 -8.87 23.29 -8.71
C LEU A 256 -9.85 22.20 -9.17
N LEU A 257 -9.34 21.10 -9.72
CA LEU A 257 -10.17 19.97 -10.12
C LEU A 257 -10.90 19.36 -8.93
N THR A 258 -10.19 19.07 -7.84
CA THR A 258 -10.83 18.49 -6.67
C THR A 258 -11.91 19.40 -6.13
N THR A 259 -11.63 20.68 -5.90
CA THR A 259 -12.63 21.62 -5.37
C THR A 259 -13.87 21.73 -6.29
N LYS A 260 -13.67 21.76 -7.61
CA LYS A 260 -14.77 21.83 -8.59
C LYS A 260 -15.65 20.58 -8.60
N PHE A 261 -15.05 19.38 -8.59
CA PHE A 261 -15.78 18.11 -8.71
C PHE A 261 -16.23 17.50 -7.38
N LEU A 262 -15.68 17.94 -6.25
CA LEU A 262 -15.98 17.39 -4.93
C LEU A 262 -17.47 17.38 -4.56
N PRO A 263 -18.30 18.39 -4.88
CA PRO A 263 -19.74 18.33 -4.60
C PRO A 263 -20.44 17.13 -5.27
N LEU A 264 -20.04 16.75 -6.48
CA LEU A 264 -20.58 15.57 -7.17
C LEU A 264 -20.08 14.28 -6.54
N LEU A 265 -18.78 14.21 -6.21
CA LEU A 265 -18.21 13.04 -5.55
C LEU A 265 -18.82 12.78 -4.17
N ARG A 266 -19.12 13.83 -3.40
CA ARG A 266 -19.76 13.70 -2.07
C ARG A 266 -21.15 13.07 -2.14
N ARG A 267 -21.96 13.43 -3.14
CA ARG A 267 -23.31 12.86 -3.32
C ARG A 267 -23.26 11.35 -3.54
N ASN A 268 -22.21 10.87 -4.19
CA ASN A 268 -22.05 9.47 -4.59
C ASN A 268 -21.05 8.70 -3.72
N GLN A 269 -20.61 9.28 -2.59
CA GLN A 269 -19.58 8.73 -1.72
C GLN A 269 -18.36 8.23 -2.52
N GLY A 270 -17.91 9.06 -3.47
CA GLY A 270 -16.97 8.70 -4.52
C GLY A 270 -15.53 8.50 -4.05
N ARG A 271 -14.60 8.65 -4.99
CA ARG A 271 -13.18 8.34 -4.85
C ARG A 271 -12.34 9.47 -5.41
N ILE A 272 -11.27 9.82 -4.70
CA ILE A 272 -10.23 10.71 -5.19
C ILE A 272 -8.91 9.95 -5.15
N VAL A 273 -8.24 9.88 -6.29
CA VAL A 273 -6.91 9.27 -6.40
C VAL A 273 -5.93 10.34 -6.88
N ASN A 274 -4.96 10.68 -6.03
CA ASN A 274 -3.92 11.64 -6.37
C ASN A 274 -2.62 10.91 -6.69
N VAL A 275 -2.07 11.13 -7.88
CA VAL A 275 -0.77 10.58 -8.28
C VAL A 275 0.33 11.53 -7.83
N SER A 276 0.91 11.22 -6.66
CA SER A 276 2.07 11.94 -6.14
C SER A 276 3.37 11.28 -6.65
N SER A 277 4.40 11.18 -5.81
CA SER A 277 5.70 10.60 -6.13
C SER A 277 6.48 10.35 -4.84
N ASN A 278 7.47 9.45 -4.86
CA ASN A 278 8.42 9.33 -3.76
C ASN A 278 9.19 10.64 -3.52
N ALA A 279 9.41 11.43 -4.57
CA ALA A 279 9.95 12.78 -4.49
C ALA A 279 9.06 13.76 -3.70
N GLY A 280 7.77 13.43 -3.50
CA GLY A 280 6.88 14.18 -2.60
C GLY A 280 7.02 13.81 -1.13
N LEU A 281 7.87 12.83 -0.79
CA LEU A 281 8.03 12.31 0.57
C LEU A 281 9.47 12.37 1.06
N ALA A 282 10.44 12.28 0.16
CA ALA A 282 11.86 12.37 0.44
C ALA A 282 12.56 13.23 -0.63
N PRO A 283 13.63 13.95 -0.27
CA PRO A 283 14.33 14.80 -1.21
C PRO A 283 15.04 13.98 -2.28
N VAL A 284 14.96 14.46 -3.52
CA VAL A 284 15.71 13.93 -4.66
C VAL A 284 16.48 15.09 -5.28
N ALA A 285 17.81 14.95 -5.37
CA ALA A 285 18.68 15.97 -5.91
C ALA A 285 18.26 16.37 -7.34
N LEU A 286 18.49 17.63 -7.70
CA LEU A 286 18.11 18.23 -8.99
C LEU A 286 16.59 18.25 -9.29
N MET A 287 15.74 17.80 -8.37
CA MET A 287 14.28 17.78 -8.55
C MET A 287 13.58 18.65 -7.51
N GLY A 288 14.25 19.69 -6.98
CA GLY A 288 13.79 20.47 -5.82
C GLY A 288 12.36 20.98 -5.95
N LEU A 289 12.05 21.71 -7.03
CA LEU A 289 10.70 22.24 -7.26
C LEU A 289 9.65 21.15 -7.52
N TYR A 290 10.04 20.06 -8.19
CA TYR A 290 9.17 18.89 -8.35
C TYR A 290 8.85 18.27 -6.99
N CYS A 291 9.86 18.08 -6.13
CA CYS A 291 9.68 17.59 -4.76
C CYS A 291 8.73 18.48 -3.96
N CYS A 292 8.91 19.81 -4.01
CA CYS A 292 7.99 20.77 -3.38
C CYS A 292 6.55 20.57 -3.87
N SER A 293 6.34 20.50 -5.18
CA SER A 293 5.00 20.35 -5.76
C SER A 293 4.31 19.05 -5.38
N LYS A 294 5.05 17.93 -5.36
CA LYS A 294 4.52 16.60 -5.00
C LYS A 294 4.35 16.44 -3.49
N SER A 295 5.15 17.14 -2.68
CA SER A 295 4.97 17.23 -1.24
C SER A 295 3.69 18.01 -0.88
N ALA A 296 3.45 19.14 -1.57
CA ALA A 296 2.22 19.91 -1.41
C ALA A 296 0.98 19.08 -1.78
N LEU A 297 1.03 18.37 -2.92
CA LEU A 297 -0.05 17.45 -3.31
C LEU A 297 -0.24 16.30 -2.29
N PHE A 298 0.85 15.72 -1.78
CA PHE A 298 0.76 14.65 -0.79
C PHE A 298 0.09 15.14 0.50
N MET A 299 0.56 16.26 1.07
CA MET A 299 -0.03 16.83 2.27
C MET A 299 -1.52 17.19 2.07
N TYR A 300 -1.85 17.80 0.93
CA TYR A 300 -3.24 18.09 0.57
C TYR A 300 -4.10 16.82 0.46
N THR A 301 -3.53 15.71 -0.02
CA THR A 301 -4.22 14.41 -0.09
C THR A 301 -4.54 13.87 1.31
N GLU A 302 -3.61 14.00 2.25
CA GLU A 302 -3.82 13.61 3.65
C GLU A 302 -4.95 14.44 4.28
N VAL A 303 -4.91 15.77 4.11
CA VAL A 303 -5.94 16.69 4.62
C VAL A 303 -7.31 16.38 4.02
N LEU A 304 -7.39 16.23 2.69
CA LEU A 304 -8.63 15.89 1.99
C LEU A 304 -9.27 14.60 2.52
N ARG A 305 -8.46 13.62 2.92
CA ARG A 305 -8.97 12.36 3.46
C ARG A 305 -9.73 12.59 4.75
N THR A 306 -9.13 13.33 5.69
CA THR A 306 -9.75 13.65 6.98
C THR A 306 -10.99 14.52 6.80
N GLU A 307 -10.91 15.56 5.97
CA GLU A 307 -12.03 16.48 5.74
C GLU A 307 -13.26 15.80 5.10
N ASN A 308 -13.01 14.75 4.30
CA ASN A 308 -14.06 14.08 3.53
C ASN A 308 -14.52 12.74 4.10
N GLU A 309 -13.95 12.30 5.22
CA GLU A 309 -14.32 11.04 5.88
C GLU A 309 -15.81 10.97 6.22
N ARG A 310 -16.35 12.04 6.83
CA ARG A 310 -17.79 12.14 7.18
C ARG A 310 -18.74 12.09 5.98
N TRP A 311 -18.25 12.39 4.78
CA TRP A 311 -19.02 12.36 3.54
C TRP A 311 -18.92 10.99 2.84
N GLY A 312 -18.15 10.05 3.39
CA GLY A 312 -17.93 8.73 2.78
C GLY A 312 -17.02 8.74 1.55
N VAL A 313 -16.50 9.91 1.13
CA VAL A 313 -15.56 10.01 0.00
C VAL A 313 -14.21 9.46 0.46
N LYS A 314 -13.66 8.51 -0.29
CA LYS A 314 -12.34 7.92 0.02
C LYS A 314 -11.25 8.57 -0.83
N VAL A 315 -10.12 8.86 -0.19
CA VAL A 315 -8.99 9.57 -0.81
C VAL A 315 -7.71 8.76 -0.66
N SER A 316 -7.05 8.47 -1.78
CA SER A 316 -5.83 7.66 -1.85
C SER A 316 -4.71 8.39 -2.58
N ALA A 317 -3.49 8.25 -2.06
CA ALA A 317 -2.27 8.66 -2.75
C ALA A 317 -1.65 7.46 -3.47
N VAL A 318 -1.28 7.63 -4.74
CA VAL A 318 -0.43 6.67 -5.46
C VAL A 318 0.96 7.28 -5.59
N ILE A 319 1.97 6.53 -5.14
CA ILE A 319 3.38 6.94 -5.06
C ILE A 319 4.18 6.09 -6.07
N PRO A 320 4.24 6.50 -7.35
CA PRO A 320 5.06 5.84 -8.36
C PRO A 320 6.53 6.29 -8.27
N SER A 321 7.44 5.41 -8.72
CA SER A 321 8.85 5.73 -8.96
C SER A 321 9.46 4.76 -9.98
N GLY A 322 10.34 5.27 -10.86
CA GLY A 322 11.08 4.45 -11.83
C GLY A 322 10.23 3.91 -13.00
N TYR A 323 9.37 4.74 -13.60
CA TYR A 323 8.54 4.35 -14.74
C TYR A 323 8.73 5.26 -15.96
N LYS A 324 8.74 4.65 -17.15
CA LYS A 324 8.84 5.36 -18.43
C LYS A 324 7.45 5.82 -18.89
N THR A 325 7.07 7.02 -18.46
CA THR A 325 5.77 7.66 -18.79
C THR A 325 5.89 8.86 -19.72
N GLY A 326 7.12 9.33 -19.95
CA GLY A 326 7.40 10.59 -20.60
C GLY A 326 7.13 11.82 -19.72
N ILE A 327 6.91 11.71 -18.41
CA ILE A 327 6.61 12.87 -17.53
C ILE A 327 7.69 13.96 -17.56
N ILE A 328 8.94 13.60 -17.85
CA ILE A 328 10.04 14.55 -18.03
C ILE A 328 9.85 15.24 -19.40
N ALA A 329 10.14 16.54 -19.49
CA ALA A 329 9.89 17.37 -20.67
C ALA A 329 10.23 16.67 -22.00
N TYR A 330 9.36 16.86 -23.01
CA TYR A 330 9.40 16.19 -24.32
C TYR A 330 10.71 16.47 -25.09
N ASP A 331 11.37 17.59 -24.81
CA ASP A 331 12.62 18.01 -25.42
C ASP A 331 13.56 18.55 -24.32
N LYS A 332 14.16 17.62 -23.57
CA LYS A 332 15.01 17.96 -22.42
C LYS A 332 16.24 18.75 -22.85
N GLU A 333 16.80 18.44 -24.01
CA GLU A 333 17.98 19.10 -24.56
C GLU A 333 17.69 20.55 -24.92
N LYS A 334 16.64 20.80 -25.72
CA LYS A 334 16.26 22.18 -26.07
C LYS A 334 15.83 22.99 -24.85
N MET A 335 15.16 22.36 -23.88
CA MET A 335 14.78 23.02 -22.64
C MET A 335 16.01 23.37 -21.80
N ALA A 336 16.98 22.46 -21.71
CA ALA A 336 18.27 22.72 -21.07
C ALA A 336 19.03 23.86 -21.76
N GLU A 337 19.14 23.86 -23.10
CA GLU A 337 19.77 24.94 -23.86
C GLU A 337 19.08 26.29 -23.63
N LYS A 338 17.75 26.31 -23.62
CA LYS A 338 16.97 27.52 -23.32
C LYS A 338 17.27 28.04 -21.92
N TRP A 339 17.26 27.16 -20.92
CA TRP A 339 17.54 27.52 -19.53
C TRP A 339 18.98 28.03 -19.37
N TRP A 340 19.96 27.41 -20.02
CA TRP A 340 21.35 27.88 -20.02
C TRP A 340 21.49 29.27 -20.61
N ALA A 341 20.87 29.51 -21.77
CA ALA A 341 20.91 30.82 -22.43
C ALA A 341 20.27 31.93 -21.59
N GLN A 342 19.34 31.58 -20.69
CA GLN A 342 18.64 32.51 -19.80
C GLN A 342 19.27 32.62 -18.41
N ALA A 343 20.21 31.72 -18.06
CA ALA A 343 20.82 31.70 -16.74
C ALA A 343 21.67 32.97 -16.51
N PRO A 344 21.66 33.54 -15.29
CA PRO A 344 22.55 34.65 -14.94
C PRO A 344 24.01 34.28 -15.17
N LYS A 345 24.85 35.24 -15.54
CA LYS A 345 26.30 35.00 -15.79
C LYS A 345 26.99 34.31 -14.62
N VAL A 346 26.70 34.73 -13.39
CA VAL A 346 27.24 34.10 -12.18
C VAL A 346 26.91 32.61 -12.10
N VAL A 347 25.67 32.23 -12.45
CA VAL A 347 25.25 30.82 -12.50
C VAL A 347 25.96 30.09 -13.64
N GLN A 348 26.19 30.74 -14.78
CA GLN A 348 26.95 30.12 -15.87
C GLN A 348 28.41 29.87 -15.49
N GLU A 349 29.04 30.81 -14.79
CA GLU A 349 30.42 30.73 -14.31
C GLU A 349 30.57 29.67 -13.21
N ASP A 350 29.64 29.63 -12.24
CA ASP A 350 29.67 28.67 -11.13
C ASP A 350 29.48 27.22 -11.60
N PHE A 351 28.50 27.01 -12.47
CA PHE A 351 28.04 25.66 -12.83
C PHE A 351 28.66 25.11 -14.11
N GLY A 352 29.10 25.97 -15.03
CA GLY A 352 29.55 25.58 -16.38
C GLY A 352 28.46 24.89 -17.21
N LYS A 353 28.77 24.59 -18.49
CA LYS A 353 27.82 23.89 -19.38
C LYS A 353 27.55 22.44 -18.96
N ALA A 354 28.43 21.82 -18.17
CA ALA A 354 28.28 20.45 -17.68
C ALA A 354 27.03 20.28 -16.81
N ALA A 355 26.57 21.34 -16.13
CA ALA A 355 25.35 21.34 -15.34
C ALA A 355 24.05 21.11 -16.13
N PHE A 356 24.08 21.32 -17.45
CA PHE A 356 22.91 21.25 -18.33
C PHE A 356 22.73 19.90 -19.01
N VAL A 357 23.81 19.14 -19.14
CA VAL A 357 23.78 17.77 -19.65
C VAL A 357 23.87 16.85 -18.46
N ILE A 358 22.73 16.59 -17.80
CA ILE A 358 22.66 15.59 -16.74
C ILE A 358 22.92 14.22 -17.38
N LYS A 359 24.20 13.83 -17.43
CA LYS A 359 24.59 12.46 -17.69
C LYS A 359 24.35 11.69 -16.39
N SER A 360 23.50 10.67 -16.47
CA SER A 360 23.39 9.70 -15.39
C SER A 360 24.68 8.87 -15.39
N LYS A 361 25.33 8.67 -14.22
CA LYS A 361 26.50 7.79 -14.08
C LYS A 361 26.19 6.34 -14.50
N ALA A 362 24.91 5.97 -14.50
CA ALA A 362 24.42 4.61 -14.75
C ALA A 362 24.11 4.31 -16.23
N GLY A 363 24.56 5.14 -17.18
CA GLY A 363 24.16 5.06 -18.59
C GLY A 363 22.84 5.77 -18.87
N ASP A 364 22.21 5.48 -20.01
CA ASP A 364 20.97 6.14 -20.42
C ASP A 364 19.87 5.85 -19.38
N SER A 365 19.46 6.89 -18.64
CA SER A 365 18.52 6.79 -17.52
C SER A 365 17.21 6.09 -17.87
N ASP A 366 16.90 6.00 -19.15
CA ASP A 366 15.72 5.38 -19.74
C ASP A 366 15.70 3.84 -19.63
N ASP A 367 16.87 3.18 -19.52
CA ASP A 367 16.98 1.72 -19.38
C ASP A 367 16.63 1.22 -17.98
N MET A 368 16.76 2.08 -16.97
CA MET A 368 16.39 1.78 -15.58
C MET A 368 14.90 1.98 -15.29
N LEU A 369 14.16 2.59 -16.23
CA LEU A 369 12.75 2.87 -16.08
C LEU A 369 11.89 1.70 -16.56
N SER A 370 10.97 1.25 -15.70
CA SER A 370 10.02 0.21 -16.09
C SER A 370 9.06 0.73 -17.18
N LYS A 371 8.93 -0.05 -18.26
CA LYS A 371 7.92 0.16 -19.31
C LYS A 371 6.55 -0.41 -18.91
N ASP A 372 6.50 -1.36 -17.97
CA ASP A 372 5.24 -1.92 -17.48
C ASP A 372 4.59 -0.97 -16.47
N LEU A 373 3.54 -0.29 -16.90
CA LEU A 373 2.78 0.65 -16.07
C LEU A 373 1.72 -0.05 -15.19
N SER A 374 1.45 -1.34 -15.44
CA SER A 374 0.36 -2.10 -14.81
C SER A 374 0.34 -2.02 -13.28
N PRO A 375 1.47 -2.05 -12.54
CA PRO A 375 1.44 -1.95 -11.09
C PRO A 375 0.83 -0.65 -10.57
N VAL A 376 1.04 0.46 -11.28
CA VAL A 376 0.50 1.79 -10.94
C VAL A 376 -0.96 1.88 -11.38
N ILE A 377 -1.30 1.38 -12.57
CA ILE A 377 -2.70 1.31 -13.03
C ILE A 377 -3.55 0.48 -12.06
N ASN A 378 -3.06 -0.69 -11.65
CA ASN A 378 -3.74 -1.54 -10.68
C ASN A 378 -3.91 -0.88 -9.31
N ALA A 379 -2.95 -0.04 -8.88
CA ALA A 379 -3.08 0.74 -7.65
C ALA A 379 -4.17 1.81 -7.77
N MET A 380 -4.25 2.51 -8.90
CA MET A 380 -5.32 3.49 -9.15
C MET A 380 -6.69 2.81 -9.26
N VAL A 381 -6.79 1.68 -9.96
CA VAL A 381 -8.01 0.86 -10.02
C VAL A 381 -8.43 0.39 -8.63
N ASP A 382 -7.50 -0.08 -7.81
CA ASP A 382 -7.80 -0.49 -6.43
C ASP A 382 -8.25 0.70 -5.56
N GLY A 383 -7.63 1.87 -5.72
CA GLY A 383 -8.09 3.11 -5.06
C GLY A 383 -9.51 3.52 -5.47
N LEU A 384 -9.90 3.24 -6.72
CA LEU A 384 -11.24 3.51 -7.23
C LEU A 384 -12.27 2.45 -6.82
N LEU A 385 -11.88 1.18 -6.68
CA LEU A 385 -12.85 0.09 -6.54
C LEU A 385 -12.83 -0.63 -5.21
N SER A 386 -11.76 -0.56 -4.42
CA SER A 386 -11.74 -1.20 -3.10
C SER A 386 -12.83 -0.60 -2.20
N ALA A 387 -13.51 -1.45 -1.43
CA ALA A 387 -14.43 -1.01 -0.39
C ALA A 387 -13.70 -0.19 0.68
N ASN A 388 -12.47 -0.61 1.02
CA ASN A 388 -11.57 0.08 1.94
C ASN A 388 -10.21 0.27 1.24
N PRO A 389 -10.08 1.30 0.38
CA PRO A 389 -8.84 1.55 -0.33
C PRO A 389 -7.73 1.94 0.65
N LYS A 390 -6.49 1.60 0.31
CA LYS A 390 -5.33 2.03 1.09
C LYS A 390 -5.20 3.55 1.00
N GLN A 391 -4.72 4.14 2.07
CA GLN A 391 -4.40 5.57 2.10
C GLN A 391 -3.25 5.90 1.14
N ILE A 392 -2.25 5.01 1.06
CA ILE A 392 -1.05 5.18 0.24
C ILE A 392 -0.70 3.87 -0.49
N TYR A 393 -0.47 3.97 -1.80
CA TYR A 393 -0.01 2.88 -2.65
C TYR A 393 1.39 3.16 -3.20
N TYR A 394 2.40 2.47 -2.68
CA TYR A 394 3.77 2.53 -3.21
C TYR A 394 3.97 1.56 -4.36
N LYS A 395 4.46 2.06 -5.51
CA LYS A 395 4.70 1.24 -6.71
C LYS A 395 5.99 1.65 -7.42
N GLY A 396 6.80 0.65 -7.76
CA GLY A 396 8.05 0.82 -8.52
C GLY A 396 9.30 0.95 -7.66
N PHE A 397 10.43 1.15 -8.34
CA PHE A 397 11.75 1.15 -7.73
C PHE A 397 11.90 2.29 -6.72
N LEU A 398 12.37 1.99 -5.51
CA LEU A 398 12.53 2.94 -4.40
C LEU A 398 11.28 3.71 -3.95
N ALA A 399 10.08 3.37 -4.45
CA ALA A 399 8.86 4.10 -4.12
C ALA A 399 8.57 4.13 -2.60
N ARG A 400 8.79 3.00 -1.92
CA ARG A 400 8.60 2.85 -0.46
C ARG A 400 9.89 3.01 0.33
N SER A 401 11.00 2.46 -0.17
CA SER A 401 12.25 2.38 0.60
C SER A 401 12.92 3.74 0.74
N LEU A 402 12.86 4.62 -0.26
CA LEU A 402 13.49 5.95 -0.15
C LEU A 402 12.83 6.81 0.94
N PRO A 403 11.49 7.00 0.98
CA PRO A 403 10.84 7.68 2.10
C PRO A 403 11.13 7.01 3.44
N PHE A 404 11.07 5.67 3.49
CA PHE A 404 11.36 4.92 4.71
C PHE A 404 12.77 5.23 5.24
N LEU A 405 13.79 5.18 4.38
CA LEU A 405 15.16 5.52 4.75
C LEU A 405 15.25 6.97 5.24
N TYR A 406 14.67 7.92 4.52
CA TYR A 406 14.72 9.34 4.88
C TYR A 406 14.12 9.61 6.29
N PHE A 407 12.95 9.03 6.58
CA PHE A 407 12.26 9.26 7.85
C PHE A 407 12.83 8.47 9.03
N HIS A 408 13.40 7.28 8.80
CA HIS A 408 13.87 6.42 9.89
C HIS A 408 15.38 6.44 10.11
N LEU A 409 16.18 6.96 9.18
CA LEU A 409 17.61 7.14 9.41
C LEU A 409 17.87 8.21 10.48
N PRO A 410 18.80 7.97 11.42
CA PRO A 410 19.32 9.00 12.31
C PRO A 410 19.78 10.23 11.50
N ARG A 411 19.54 11.44 12.04
CA ARG A 411 19.86 12.69 11.33
C ARG A 411 21.31 12.77 10.86
N VAL A 412 22.24 12.22 11.64
CA VAL A 412 23.69 12.17 11.33
C VAL A 412 23.98 11.32 10.09
N LEU A 413 23.21 10.25 9.85
CA LEU A 413 23.39 9.35 8.71
C LEU A 413 22.61 9.79 7.47
N ARG A 414 21.57 10.61 7.65
CA ARG A 414 20.70 11.04 6.55
C ARG A 414 21.45 11.81 5.47
N GLY A 415 22.29 12.78 5.85
CA GLY A 415 23.09 13.56 4.91
C GLY A 415 23.99 12.69 4.03
N PRO A 416 24.89 11.88 4.61
CA PRO A 416 25.75 10.98 3.86
C PRO A 416 24.99 9.99 2.98
N VAL A 417 23.94 9.34 3.49
CA VAL A 417 23.16 8.36 2.71
C VAL A 417 22.43 9.02 1.55
N MET A 418 21.81 10.18 1.77
CA MET A 418 21.16 10.92 0.70
C MET A 418 22.17 11.50 -0.29
N GLY A 419 23.39 11.84 0.14
CA GLY A 419 24.49 12.25 -0.72
C GLY A 419 24.90 11.15 -1.69
N VAL A 420 25.10 9.92 -1.21
CA VAL A 420 25.40 8.75 -2.07
C VAL A 420 24.29 8.48 -3.10
N LEU A 421 23.02 8.71 -2.73
CA LEU A 421 21.91 8.61 -3.67
C LEU A 421 21.84 9.79 -4.65
N ALA A 422 22.30 10.97 -4.25
CA ALA A 422 22.41 12.13 -5.12
C ALA A 422 23.54 11.98 -6.16
N ASP A 423 24.63 11.30 -5.79
CA ASP A 423 25.78 10.98 -6.67
C ASP A 423 25.42 10.08 -7.86
N TRP A 424 24.19 9.56 -7.93
CA TRP A 424 23.64 8.91 -9.13
C TRP A 424 23.58 9.86 -10.33
N PHE A 425 23.47 11.16 -10.08
CA PHE A 425 23.58 12.20 -11.11
C PHE A 425 25.02 12.69 -11.18
N GLU A 426 25.63 12.59 -12.37
CA GLU A 426 27.00 13.04 -12.61
C GLU A 426 26.98 14.57 -12.74
N PHE A 427 27.27 15.27 -11.64
CA PHE A 427 27.32 16.73 -11.62
C PHE A 427 28.56 17.20 -10.85
N HIS A 428 29.46 17.89 -11.53
CA HIS A 428 30.64 18.54 -10.96
C HIS A 428 30.58 20.04 -11.36
N PRO A 429 30.40 20.97 -10.41
CA PRO A 429 30.39 22.40 -10.71
C PRO A 429 31.74 22.84 -11.27
N ALA A 430 31.72 23.70 -12.30
CA ALA A 430 32.93 24.23 -12.92
C ALA A 430 33.81 25.00 -11.93
N CYS A 431 33.21 25.73 -10.98
CA CYS A 431 33.96 26.47 -9.96
C CYS A 431 34.71 25.59 -8.95
N LEU A 432 34.49 24.28 -8.95
CA LEU A 432 35.16 23.32 -8.07
C LEU A 432 36.18 22.44 -8.81
N GLU A 433 36.41 22.67 -10.12
CA GLU A 433 37.40 21.91 -10.91
C GLU A 433 38.85 22.33 -10.62
N ASP A 434 39.08 23.55 -10.11
CA ASP A 434 40.43 24.13 -9.94
C ASP A 434 41.20 23.68 -8.68
N ASP A 435 40.62 22.83 -7.81
CA ASP A 435 41.27 22.38 -6.56
C ASP A 435 41.92 20.97 -6.65
N GLN A 436 42.09 20.41 -7.85
CA GLN A 436 42.75 19.10 -8.08
C GLN A 436 43.99 19.15 -9.00
N SER A 437 44.72 20.27 -9.05
CA SER A 437 46.04 20.33 -9.71
C SER A 437 47.21 20.23 -8.75
#